data_AF-A0A3A4UZW8-F1
#
_entry.id   AF-A0A3A4UZW8-F1
#
_cell.length_a   1.000
_cell.length_b   1.000
_cell.length_c   1.000
_cell.angle_alpha   90.00
_cell.angle_beta   90.00
_cell.angle_gamma   90.00
#
_symmetry.space_group_name_H-M   'P 1'
#
loop_
_entity.id
_entity.type
_entity.pdbx_description
1 polymer ?
#
loop_
_entity_poly.entity_id
_entity_poly.type
_entity_poly.pdbx_seq_one_letter_code
_entity_poly.pdbx_strand_id
1 'polypeptide(L)'
;MEKRYCECGCGVETTQGKKCLEGHFVRSNGDYYAICSNPNGNPNCLKFTHCSSLPTKKALEARGCLCKICKQEKEQIKKRIAAEAQSTELCACGCGLYPRLNRLFISGHNKPGLSMKGKKVKPDTLQKMTEARRNRPVPSPEKKSEINNKISNSLFGRKLPQSQKDKISASNRGKKRSPEFCKRIKELKSDPEYRAYISNLYTGEGNPMYGKPSPKKSGFSISGRFNDVFFRSSCELSFLINNSQTKWISAENKQFRISYIDNNGIQRNYFPDFFSLENNILVEIKPVNWEKDLRHENTELKRNAALELCSKMGWEYKFVAVVPLPKRKVFQIRNSGLISLTKKWENQFQSWKNR
;
A
#
# COMPACT_ATOMS: atom_id res chain seq x y z
N MET A 1 -12.84 39.09 -35.23
CA MET A 1 -13.20 37.66 -35.35
C MET A 1 -13.87 37.23 -34.06
N GLU A 2 -15.16 36.93 -34.10
CA GLU A 2 -15.93 36.47 -32.95
C GLU A 2 -15.62 35.00 -32.63
N LYS A 3 -15.33 34.69 -31.37
CA LYS A 3 -15.23 33.31 -30.89
C LYS A 3 -16.62 32.81 -30.51
N ARG A 4 -17.11 31.74 -31.15
CA ARG A 4 -18.30 31.02 -30.70
C ARG A 4 -17.89 29.83 -29.84
N TYR A 5 -18.58 29.65 -28.72
CA TYR A 5 -18.41 28.50 -27.82
C TYR A 5 -19.51 27.47 -28.09
N CYS A 6 -19.21 26.16 -27.96
CA CYS A 6 -20.26 25.13 -27.95
C CYS A 6 -21.15 25.32 -26.73
N GLU A 7 -22.48 25.36 -26.93
CA GLU A 7 -23.48 25.39 -25.85
C GLU A 7 -23.43 24.16 -24.92
N CYS A 8 -22.64 23.14 -25.28
CA CYS A 8 -22.41 21.93 -24.52
C CYS A 8 -21.21 21.98 -23.55
N GLY A 9 -20.36 23.00 -23.64
CA GLY A 9 -19.24 23.20 -22.70
C GLY A 9 -18.06 22.22 -22.80
N CYS A 10 -17.89 21.46 -23.89
CA CYS A 10 -16.86 20.40 -23.97
C CYS A 10 -15.74 20.55 -25.01
N GLY A 11 -15.49 21.73 -25.60
CA GLY A 11 -14.27 21.95 -26.40
C GLY A 11 -14.32 23.14 -27.35
N VAL A 12 -13.13 23.61 -27.75
CA VAL A 12 -12.91 24.74 -28.69
C VAL A 12 -12.62 24.17 -30.09
N GLU A 13 -13.28 24.74 -31.11
CA GLU A 13 -13.03 24.45 -32.52
C GLU A 13 -11.85 25.30 -33.03
N THR A 14 -10.85 24.71 -33.69
CA THR A 14 -9.79 25.49 -34.38
C THR A 14 -10.15 25.73 -35.84
N THR A 15 -9.93 26.96 -36.30
CA THR A 15 -10.40 27.58 -37.55
C THR A 15 -9.78 27.06 -38.86
N GLN A 16 -9.26 25.84 -38.91
CA GLN A 16 -8.80 25.23 -40.17
C GLN A 16 -9.28 23.80 -40.23
N GLY A 17 -10.37 23.58 -40.99
CA GLY A 17 -11.10 22.33 -41.11
C GLY A 17 -10.28 21.13 -41.63
N LYS A 18 -9.42 20.56 -40.78
CA LYS A 18 -8.79 19.26 -40.97
C LYS A 18 -9.22 18.32 -39.85
N LYS A 19 -9.79 17.17 -40.23
CA LYS A 19 -10.12 16.06 -39.33
C LYS A 19 -8.83 15.55 -38.67
N CYS A 20 -8.86 15.37 -37.35
CA CYS A 20 -7.83 14.59 -36.66
C CYS A 20 -7.88 13.14 -37.19
N LEU A 21 -6.81 12.70 -37.84
CA LEU A 21 -6.58 11.28 -38.14
C LEU A 21 -6.08 10.58 -36.87
N GLU A 22 -6.48 9.31 -36.69
CA GLU A 22 -6.02 8.45 -35.59
C GLU A 22 -4.49 8.46 -35.50
N GLY A 23 -3.95 8.74 -34.31
CA GLY A 23 -2.54 8.44 -33.99
C GLY A 23 -1.62 9.59 -33.58
N HIS A 24 -2.07 10.84 -33.43
CA HIS A 24 -1.18 11.92 -32.96
C HIS A 24 -1.33 12.24 -31.46
N PHE A 25 -0.20 12.19 -30.75
CA PHE A 25 -0.05 12.74 -29.39
C PHE A 25 0.51 14.15 -29.46
N VAL A 26 -0.11 15.08 -28.71
CA VAL A 26 0.52 16.35 -28.35
C VAL A 26 0.52 16.46 -26.83
N ARG A 27 1.69 16.76 -26.25
CA ARG A 27 1.81 17.22 -24.87
C ARG A 27 2.32 18.65 -24.86
N SER A 28 1.54 19.52 -24.24
CA SER A 28 2.03 20.48 -23.23
C SER A 28 0.80 21.06 -22.56
N ASN A 29 0.67 20.81 -21.25
CA ASN A 29 -0.45 21.20 -20.36
C ASN A 29 -1.62 20.22 -20.29
N GLY A 30 -1.43 19.15 -19.51
CA GLY A 30 -2.43 18.73 -18.51
C GLY A 30 -3.74 18.07 -18.93
N ASP A 31 -4.19 18.16 -20.17
CA ASP A 31 -5.49 17.63 -20.56
C ASP A 31 -5.37 16.28 -21.29
N TYR A 32 -6.10 15.28 -20.78
CA TYR A 32 -6.27 13.99 -21.43
C TYR A 32 -7.66 13.92 -22.06
N TYR A 33 -7.74 13.54 -23.33
CA TYR A 33 -8.99 13.19 -24.00
C TYR A 33 -9.07 11.69 -24.20
N ALA A 34 -10.26 11.13 -23.97
CA ALA A 34 -10.56 9.75 -24.30
C ALA A 34 -11.05 9.68 -25.75
N ILE A 35 -10.41 8.85 -26.57
CA ILE A 35 -10.91 8.54 -27.92
C ILE A 35 -11.95 7.43 -27.79
N CYS A 36 -13.12 7.68 -28.37
CA CYS A 36 -14.21 6.72 -28.47
C CYS A 36 -14.01 5.90 -29.74
N SER A 37 -13.61 4.64 -29.61
CA SER A 37 -13.68 3.68 -30.70
C SER A 37 -14.53 2.49 -30.24
N ASN A 38 -15.61 2.24 -30.99
CA ASN A 38 -16.41 1.02 -30.85
C ASN A 38 -16.69 0.46 -32.25
N PRO A 39 -16.53 -0.86 -32.51
CA PRO A 39 -16.57 -1.44 -33.86
C PRO A 39 -17.95 -1.41 -34.55
N ASN A 40 -19.02 -1.01 -33.85
CA ASN A 40 -20.41 -1.15 -34.33
C ASN A 40 -21.12 0.19 -34.59
N GLY A 41 -20.40 1.31 -34.71
CA GLY A 41 -20.94 2.56 -35.26
C GLY A 41 -22.01 3.31 -34.44
N ASN A 42 -22.26 2.96 -33.18
CA ASN A 42 -23.19 3.72 -32.32
C ASN A 42 -22.43 4.75 -31.45
N PRO A 43 -22.64 6.07 -31.64
CA PRO A 43 -21.84 7.11 -31.00
C PRO A 43 -22.08 7.30 -29.50
N ASN A 44 -23.02 6.58 -28.86
CA ASN A 44 -23.47 6.87 -27.50
C ASN A 44 -23.22 5.78 -26.44
N CYS A 45 -22.37 4.77 -26.70
CA CYS A 45 -22.07 3.70 -25.74
C CYS A 45 -20.57 3.67 -25.35
N LEU A 46 -20.28 3.81 -24.05
CA LEU A 46 -18.93 3.70 -23.48
C LEU A 46 -18.71 2.32 -22.86
N LYS A 47 -17.62 1.65 -23.24
CA LYS A 47 -17.06 0.49 -22.54
C LYS A 47 -15.71 0.91 -21.95
N PHE A 48 -15.54 0.82 -20.64
CA PHE A 48 -14.31 1.23 -19.96
C PHE A 48 -13.43 0.03 -19.63
N THR A 49 -12.18 0.05 -20.09
CA THR A 49 -11.10 -0.76 -19.53
C THR A 49 -10.42 0.00 -18.40
N HIS A 50 -10.09 -0.74 -17.34
CA HIS A 50 -9.69 -0.23 -16.03
C HIS A 50 -8.43 0.65 -16.12
N CYS A 51 -8.55 1.96 -15.82
CA CYS A 51 -7.42 2.85 -15.59
C CYS A 51 -7.50 3.40 -14.15
N SER A 52 -6.39 3.35 -13.41
CA SER A 52 -6.30 3.64 -11.97
C SER A 52 -6.53 5.10 -11.58
N SER A 53 -6.77 5.99 -12.54
CA SER A 53 -6.93 7.43 -12.33
C SER A 53 -8.28 8.01 -12.78
N LEU A 54 -9.24 7.20 -13.24
CA LEU A 54 -10.56 7.71 -13.60
C LEU A 54 -11.43 7.97 -12.37
N PRO A 55 -12.22 9.08 -12.35
CA PRO A 55 -13.20 9.32 -11.30
C PRO A 55 -14.20 8.15 -11.26
N THR A 56 -14.49 7.68 -10.05
CA THR A 56 -15.40 6.54 -9.86
C THR A 56 -16.76 6.80 -10.52
N LYS A 57 -17.46 5.74 -10.94
CA LYS A 57 -18.84 5.81 -11.48
C LYS A 57 -19.76 6.73 -10.65
N LYS A 58 -19.59 6.72 -9.33
CA LYS A 58 -20.33 7.54 -8.36
C LYS A 58 -20.03 9.04 -8.48
N ALA A 59 -18.80 9.42 -8.81
CA ALA A 59 -18.38 10.80 -9.02
C ALA A 59 -18.90 11.37 -10.36
N LEU A 60 -19.05 10.51 -11.37
CA LEU A 60 -19.69 10.88 -12.65
C LEU A 60 -21.22 10.99 -12.51
N GLU A 61 -21.84 10.13 -11.70
CA GLU A 61 -23.27 10.22 -11.35
C GLU A 61 -23.60 11.53 -10.63
N ALA A 62 -22.75 11.99 -9.70
CA ALA A 62 -22.90 13.28 -9.03
C ALA A 62 -22.78 14.49 -9.97
N ARG A 63 -22.16 14.32 -11.14
CA ARG A 63 -21.95 15.37 -12.15
C ARG A 63 -22.99 15.35 -13.28
N GLY A 64 -24.01 14.48 -13.20
CA GLY A 64 -25.09 14.44 -14.18
C GLY A 64 -24.72 13.89 -15.57
N CYS A 65 -23.54 13.29 -15.73
CA CYS A 65 -22.97 12.89 -17.03
C CYS A 65 -23.56 11.59 -17.63
N LEU A 66 -24.75 11.15 -17.22
CA LEU A 66 -25.41 9.99 -17.84
C LEU A 66 -26.23 10.43 -19.06
N CYS A 67 -25.96 9.81 -20.23
CA CYS A 67 -26.73 10.07 -21.44
C CYS A 67 -28.22 9.67 -21.27
N LYS A 68 -29.10 10.22 -22.12
CA LYS A 68 -30.55 9.97 -22.06
C LYS A 68 -30.90 8.47 -22.12
N ILE A 69 -30.14 7.68 -22.89
CA ILE A 69 -30.35 6.22 -23.04
C ILE A 69 -30.06 5.49 -21.72
N CYS A 70 -28.91 5.76 -21.08
CA CYS A 70 -28.58 5.14 -19.79
C CYS A 70 -29.56 5.54 -18.67
N LYS A 71 -30.16 6.74 -18.73
CA LYS A 71 -31.24 7.14 -17.82
C LYS A 71 -32.51 6.29 -18.04
N GLN A 72 -32.91 6.08 -19.28
CA GLN A 72 -34.07 5.25 -19.63
C GLN A 72 -33.87 3.78 -19.25
N GLU A 73 -32.71 3.21 -19.54
CA GLU A 73 -32.37 1.82 -19.18
C GLU A 73 -32.37 1.62 -17.64
N LYS A 74 -31.87 2.60 -16.88
CA LYS A 74 -31.94 2.60 -15.41
C LYS A 74 -33.38 2.62 -14.90
N GLU A 75 -34.26 3.42 -15.49
CA GLU A 75 -35.68 3.45 -15.12
C GLU A 75 -36.41 2.15 -15.50
N GLN A 76 -36.06 1.53 -16.63
CA GLN A 76 -36.58 0.20 -16.99
C GLN A 76 -36.11 -0.88 -16.01
N ILE A 77 -34.84 -0.87 -15.59
CA ILE A 77 -34.32 -1.80 -14.57
C ILE A 77 -35.04 -1.59 -13.23
N LYS A 78 -35.27 -0.34 -12.80
CA LYS A 78 -36.04 -0.06 -11.58
C LYS A 78 -37.46 -0.60 -11.67
N LYS A 79 -38.14 -0.44 -12.82
CA LYS A 79 -39.48 -0.98 -13.05
C LYS A 79 -39.49 -2.51 -13.00
N ARG A 80 -38.47 -3.19 -13.55
CA ARG A 80 -38.32 -4.66 -13.46
C ARG A 80 -38.08 -5.11 -12.03
N ILE A 81 -37.20 -4.45 -11.27
CA ILE A 81 -36.96 -4.74 -9.85
C ILE A 81 -38.23 -4.52 -9.02
N ALA A 82 -38.98 -3.45 -9.28
CA ALA A 82 -40.24 -3.17 -8.58
C ALA A 82 -41.33 -4.20 -8.90
N ALA A 83 -41.45 -4.63 -10.15
CA ALA A 83 -42.36 -5.69 -10.56
C ALA A 83 -41.96 -7.06 -9.96
N GLU A 84 -40.66 -7.36 -9.90
CA GLU A 84 -40.14 -8.57 -9.25
C GLU A 84 -40.42 -8.57 -7.74
N ALA A 85 -40.27 -7.43 -7.06
CA ALA A 85 -40.57 -7.30 -5.63
C ALA A 85 -42.04 -7.56 -5.28
N GLN A 86 -42.98 -7.23 -6.19
CA GLN A 86 -44.42 -7.42 -5.97
C GLN A 86 -44.91 -8.87 -6.13
N SER A 87 -44.09 -9.78 -6.67
CA SER A 87 -44.48 -11.19 -6.94
C SER A 87 -43.91 -12.22 -5.96
N THR A 88 -43.27 -11.79 -4.88
CA THR A 88 -42.66 -12.71 -3.92
C THR A 88 -43.62 -13.06 -2.78
N GLU A 89 -44.32 -14.19 -2.91
CA GLU A 89 -45.03 -14.80 -1.80
C GLU A 89 -44.02 -15.25 -0.72
N LEU A 90 -44.27 -14.88 0.53
CA LEU A 90 -43.52 -15.35 1.68
C LEU A 90 -43.75 -16.87 1.85
N CYS A 91 -42.71 -17.61 2.27
CA CYS A 91 -42.91 -18.98 2.77
C CYS A 91 -44.05 -18.99 3.79
N ALA A 92 -44.96 -19.97 3.70
CA ALA A 92 -46.02 -20.18 4.70
C ALA A 92 -45.49 -20.27 6.14
N CYS A 93 -44.22 -20.62 6.30
CA CYS A 93 -43.47 -20.69 7.55
C CYS A 93 -42.86 -19.35 8.03
N GLY A 94 -43.01 -18.26 7.28
CA GLY A 94 -42.47 -16.93 7.58
C GLY A 94 -40.94 -16.78 7.47
N CYS A 95 -40.20 -17.80 7.03
CA CYS A 95 -38.74 -17.80 7.13
C CYS A 95 -37.96 -17.29 5.90
N GLY A 96 -38.65 -16.82 4.84
CA GLY A 96 -38.00 -16.24 3.66
C GLY A 96 -38.86 -16.22 2.39
N LEU A 97 -38.31 -15.63 1.32
CA LEU A 97 -38.93 -15.53 -0.01
C LEU A 97 -38.72 -16.82 -0.81
N TYR A 98 -39.73 -17.24 -1.57
CA TYR A 98 -39.62 -18.36 -2.54
C TYR A 98 -38.88 -17.91 -3.80
N PRO A 99 -37.68 -18.43 -4.13
CA PRO A 99 -37.16 -18.31 -5.49
C PRO A 99 -37.91 -19.32 -6.36
N ARG A 100 -38.70 -18.86 -7.35
CA ARG A 100 -39.38 -19.78 -8.27
C ARG A 100 -38.40 -20.40 -9.28
N LEU A 101 -38.60 -21.71 -9.43
CA LEU A 101 -38.23 -22.64 -10.51
C LEU A 101 -36.76 -23.11 -10.59
N ASN A 102 -36.57 -24.39 -10.22
CA ASN A 102 -35.41 -25.27 -10.41
C ASN A 102 -34.23 -25.24 -9.42
N ARG A 103 -34.37 -24.71 -8.20
CA ARG A 103 -33.42 -25.00 -7.11
C ARG A 103 -34.13 -25.62 -5.91
N LEU A 104 -33.84 -26.90 -5.65
CA LEU A 104 -34.26 -27.66 -4.46
C LEU A 104 -33.67 -27.13 -3.13
N PHE A 105 -32.81 -26.10 -3.17
CA PHE A 105 -32.15 -25.57 -1.99
C PHE A 105 -32.54 -24.12 -1.75
N ILE A 106 -33.34 -23.91 -0.71
CA ILE A 106 -33.63 -22.60 -0.14
C ILE A 106 -32.41 -22.15 0.66
N SER A 107 -31.73 -21.10 0.19
CA SER A 107 -30.69 -20.38 0.95
C SER A 107 -31.33 -19.71 2.18
N GLY A 108 -31.45 -20.45 3.30
CA GLY A 108 -32.05 -19.95 4.54
C GLY A 108 -32.25 -20.99 5.64
N HIS A 109 -32.37 -22.27 5.29
CA HIS A 109 -32.69 -23.35 6.26
C HIS A 109 -31.49 -23.89 7.06
N ASN A 110 -30.27 -23.43 6.76
CA ASN A 110 -29.07 -23.85 7.51
C ASN A 110 -28.82 -23.03 8.78
N LYS A 111 -29.66 -22.03 9.09
CA LYS A 111 -29.66 -21.50 10.46
C LYS A 111 -30.26 -22.60 11.33
N PRO A 112 -29.53 -23.14 12.32
CA PRO A 112 -30.13 -24.05 13.28
C PRO A 112 -31.40 -23.37 13.76
N GLY A 113 -32.55 -24.05 13.60
CA GLY A 113 -33.84 -23.49 14.00
C GLY A 113 -33.72 -22.91 15.41
N LEU A 114 -34.46 -21.84 15.71
CA LEU A 114 -34.40 -21.18 17.03
C LEU A 114 -34.48 -22.21 18.19
N SER A 115 -35.17 -23.34 17.97
CA SER A 115 -35.27 -24.49 18.87
C SER A 115 -33.96 -25.21 19.23
N MET A 116 -32.88 -25.00 18.47
CA MET A 116 -31.56 -25.60 18.67
C MET A 116 -30.57 -24.61 19.30
N LYS A 117 -30.89 -23.32 19.35
CA LYS A 117 -30.01 -22.29 19.89
C LYS A 117 -29.99 -22.41 21.42
N GLY A 118 -28.89 -22.97 21.95
CA GLY A 118 -28.70 -23.16 23.40
C GLY A 118 -28.82 -24.60 23.89
N LYS A 119 -29.28 -25.54 23.06
CA LYS A 119 -29.26 -26.97 23.41
C LYS A 119 -27.82 -27.49 23.36
N LYS A 120 -27.23 -27.79 24.52
CA LYS A 120 -25.95 -28.51 24.59
C LYS A 120 -26.16 -29.91 24.01
N VAL A 121 -25.26 -30.34 23.13
CA VAL A 121 -25.24 -31.71 22.61
C VAL A 121 -25.09 -32.66 23.80
N LYS A 122 -25.91 -33.71 23.87
CA LYS A 122 -25.84 -34.70 24.94
C LYS A 122 -24.44 -35.34 24.95
N PRO A 123 -23.82 -35.61 26.13
CA PRO A 123 -22.47 -36.19 26.21
C PRO A 123 -22.31 -37.46 25.38
N ASP A 124 -23.29 -38.37 25.40
CA ASP A 124 -23.30 -39.61 24.59
C ASP A 124 -23.23 -39.33 23.09
N THR A 125 -23.96 -38.33 22.60
CA THR A 125 -23.89 -37.93 21.19
C THR A 125 -22.53 -37.33 20.86
N LEU A 126 -21.94 -36.55 21.76
CA LEU A 126 -20.60 -35.99 21.56
C LEU A 126 -19.52 -37.08 21.52
N GLN A 127 -19.66 -38.11 22.36
CA GLN A 127 -18.80 -39.29 22.36
C GLN A 127 -18.91 -40.05 21.03
N LYS A 128 -20.14 -40.37 20.58
CA LYS A 128 -20.39 -41.00 19.28
C LYS A 128 -19.80 -40.22 18.10
N MET A 129 -19.94 -38.89 18.11
CA MET A 129 -19.31 -38.03 17.10
C MET A 129 -17.78 -38.04 17.17
N THR A 130 -17.20 -38.19 18.37
CA THR A 130 -15.76 -38.26 18.58
C THR A 130 -15.19 -39.60 18.10
N GLU A 131 -15.84 -40.71 18.43
CA GLU A 131 -15.49 -42.06 17.97
C GLU A 131 -15.59 -42.17 16.44
N ALA A 132 -16.68 -41.67 15.84
CA ALA A 132 -16.82 -41.62 14.39
C ALA A 132 -15.71 -40.79 13.71
N ARG A 133 -15.23 -39.72 14.35
CA ARG A 133 -14.09 -38.92 13.83
C ARG A 133 -12.76 -39.64 13.98
N ARG A 134 -12.54 -40.37 15.08
CA ARG A 134 -11.33 -41.18 15.29
C ARG A 134 -11.22 -42.30 14.25
N ASN A 135 -12.34 -42.90 13.88
CA ASN A 135 -12.38 -43.99 12.90
C ASN A 135 -12.37 -43.49 11.45
N ARG A 136 -12.30 -42.18 11.21
CA ARG A 136 -12.26 -41.64 9.85
C ARG A 136 -10.85 -41.87 9.28
N PRO A 137 -10.71 -42.51 8.11
CA PRO A 137 -9.40 -42.74 7.51
C PRO A 137 -8.69 -41.40 7.29
N VAL A 138 -7.46 -41.31 7.80
CA VAL A 138 -6.62 -40.13 7.59
C VAL A 138 -6.26 -40.08 6.11
N PRO A 139 -6.49 -38.96 5.40
CA PRO A 139 -6.07 -38.84 4.01
C PRO A 139 -4.56 -39.12 3.88
N SER A 140 -4.16 -39.77 2.79
CA SER A 140 -2.74 -39.94 2.48
C SER A 140 -2.03 -38.57 2.42
N PRO A 141 -0.70 -38.49 2.62
CA PRO A 141 0.05 -37.24 2.54
C PRO A 141 -0.21 -36.44 1.25
N GLU A 142 -0.33 -37.13 0.11
CA GLU A 142 -0.60 -36.55 -1.21
C GLU A 142 -2.00 -35.93 -1.26
N LYS A 143 -3.01 -36.68 -0.82
CA LYS A 143 -4.40 -36.21 -0.76
C LYS A 143 -4.56 -35.04 0.22
N LYS A 144 -3.82 -35.07 1.32
CA LYS A 144 -3.78 -33.97 2.29
C LYS A 144 -3.15 -32.71 1.69
N SER A 145 -2.05 -32.86 0.94
CA SER A 145 -1.41 -31.76 0.20
C SER A 145 -2.37 -31.17 -0.84
N GLU A 146 -3.06 -32.00 -1.61
CA GLU A 146 -4.07 -31.57 -2.58
C GLU A 146 -5.22 -30.79 -1.92
N ILE A 147 -5.77 -31.30 -0.82
CA ILE A 147 -6.83 -30.62 -0.06
C ILE A 147 -6.34 -29.25 0.45
N ASN A 148 -5.12 -29.19 0.99
CA ASN A 148 -4.54 -27.94 1.47
C ASN A 148 -4.34 -26.92 0.34
N ASN A 149 -3.89 -27.37 -0.83
CA ASN A 149 -3.74 -26.53 -2.01
C ASN A 149 -5.09 -25.99 -2.49
N LYS A 150 -6.14 -26.83 -2.53
CA LYS A 150 -7.50 -26.39 -2.87
C LYS A 150 -8.03 -25.35 -1.88
N ILE A 151 -7.83 -25.55 -0.59
CA ILE A 151 -8.23 -24.58 0.45
C ILE A 151 -7.43 -23.28 0.30
N SER A 152 -6.10 -23.36 0.14
CA SER A 152 -5.22 -22.21 -0.04
C SER A 152 -5.64 -21.37 -1.24
N ASN A 153 -5.83 -22.01 -2.40
CA ASN A 153 -6.29 -21.36 -3.63
C ASN A 153 -7.68 -20.73 -3.46
N SER A 154 -8.59 -21.38 -2.72
CA SER A 154 -9.92 -20.83 -2.42
C SER A 154 -9.88 -19.58 -1.53
N LEU A 155 -8.87 -19.49 -0.64
CA LEU A 155 -8.69 -18.37 0.27
C LEU A 155 -7.80 -17.27 -0.31
N PHE A 156 -7.00 -17.57 -1.34
CA PHE A 156 -6.11 -16.61 -1.98
C PHE A 156 -6.92 -15.41 -2.53
N GLY A 157 -6.47 -14.19 -2.20
CA GLY A 157 -7.15 -12.95 -2.58
C GLY A 157 -8.39 -12.57 -1.76
N ARG A 158 -8.95 -13.46 -0.93
CA ARG A 158 -10.10 -13.13 -0.07
C ARG A 158 -9.67 -12.23 1.08
N LYS A 159 -10.28 -11.05 1.19
CA LYS A 159 -10.10 -10.14 2.34
C LYS A 159 -11.15 -10.43 3.41
N LEU A 160 -10.71 -10.65 4.65
CA LEU A 160 -11.64 -10.77 5.78
C LEU A 160 -12.40 -9.45 5.99
N PRO A 161 -13.73 -9.49 6.19
CA PRO A 161 -14.52 -8.32 6.62
C PRO A 161 -13.98 -7.72 7.91
N GLN A 162 -14.10 -6.39 8.07
CA GLN A 162 -13.60 -5.69 9.26
C GLN A 162 -14.19 -6.26 10.56
N SER A 163 -15.49 -6.56 10.57
CA SER A 163 -16.18 -7.17 11.71
C SER A 163 -15.61 -8.53 12.13
N GLN A 164 -15.07 -9.32 11.19
CA GLN A 164 -14.40 -10.58 11.51
C GLN A 164 -12.99 -10.34 12.07
N LYS A 165 -12.25 -9.37 11.51
CA LYS A 165 -10.94 -8.97 12.05
C LYS A 165 -11.05 -8.48 13.49
N ASP A 166 -12.08 -7.68 13.79
CA ASP A 166 -12.33 -7.14 15.12
C ASP A 166 -12.65 -8.26 16.12
N LYS A 167 -13.45 -9.26 15.73
CA LYS A 167 -13.72 -10.44 16.55
C LYS A 167 -12.47 -11.28 16.84
N ILE A 168 -11.63 -11.51 15.82
CA ILE A 168 -10.35 -12.22 15.99
C ILE A 168 -9.43 -11.43 16.92
N SER A 169 -9.33 -10.12 16.72
CA SER A 169 -8.52 -9.22 17.55
C SER A 169 -9.00 -9.22 19.00
N ALA A 170 -10.30 -9.09 19.24
CA ALA A 170 -10.90 -9.15 20.57
C ALA A 170 -10.64 -10.50 21.26
N SER A 171 -10.80 -11.61 20.53
CA SER A 171 -10.53 -12.96 21.07
C SER A 171 -9.06 -13.18 21.42
N ASN A 172 -8.12 -12.54 20.71
CA ASN A 172 -6.69 -12.69 20.95
C ASN A 172 -6.13 -11.68 21.96
N ARG A 173 -6.87 -10.63 22.30
CA ARG A 173 -6.42 -9.60 23.24
C ARG A 173 -6.19 -10.21 24.61
N GLY A 174 -5.00 -10.00 25.18
CA GLY A 174 -4.62 -10.50 26.50
C GLY A 174 -4.19 -11.96 26.57
N LYS A 175 -4.40 -12.77 25.51
CA LYS A 175 -3.94 -14.16 25.48
C LYS A 175 -2.41 -14.20 25.32
N LYS A 176 -1.73 -14.68 26.36
CA LYS A 176 -0.30 -15.01 26.29
C LYS A 176 -0.13 -16.31 25.50
N ARG A 177 0.90 -16.36 24.64
CA ARG A 177 1.30 -17.62 23.99
C ARG A 177 1.88 -18.55 25.04
N SER A 178 1.69 -19.87 24.87
CA SER A 178 2.25 -20.83 25.81
C SER A 178 3.79 -20.75 25.83
N PRO A 179 4.43 -21.05 26.98
CA PRO A 179 5.90 -21.08 27.06
C PRO A 179 6.54 -22.01 26.02
N GLU A 180 5.94 -23.16 25.75
CA GLU A 180 6.42 -24.14 24.76
C GLU A 180 6.36 -23.58 23.34
N PHE A 181 5.28 -22.86 23.00
CA PHE A 181 5.17 -22.20 21.71
C PHE A 181 6.24 -21.12 21.55
N CYS A 182 6.47 -20.32 22.60
CA CYS A 182 7.52 -19.30 22.59
C CYS A 182 8.92 -19.92 22.44
N LYS A 183 9.20 -21.03 23.14
CA LYS A 183 10.45 -21.80 23.04
C LYS A 183 10.67 -22.32 21.62
N ARG A 184 9.67 -22.99 21.03
CA ARG A 184 9.74 -23.50 19.65
C ARG A 184 10.01 -22.40 18.62
N ILE A 185 9.37 -21.23 18.76
CA ILE A 185 9.62 -20.09 17.86
C ILE A 185 11.02 -19.53 18.07
N LYS A 186 11.54 -19.53 19.29
CA LYS A 186 12.91 -19.09 19.58
C LYS A 186 13.92 -20.04 18.95
N GLU A 187 13.75 -21.35 19.12
CA GLU A 187 14.60 -22.38 18.51
C GLU A 187 14.58 -22.29 16.99
N LEU A 188 13.39 -22.20 16.37
CA LEU A 188 13.26 -22.03 14.93
C LEU A 188 13.95 -20.76 14.42
N LYS A 189 13.92 -19.66 15.18
CA LYS A 189 14.63 -18.42 14.82
C LYS A 189 16.14 -18.50 15.00
N SER A 190 16.62 -19.42 15.82
CA SER A 190 18.05 -19.67 16.04
C SER A 190 18.65 -20.57 14.97
N ASP A 191 17.83 -21.40 14.31
CA ASP A 191 18.24 -22.28 13.21
C ASP A 191 18.78 -21.48 12.00
N PRO A 192 20.05 -21.71 11.58
CA PRO A 192 20.66 -21.06 10.43
C PRO A 192 19.89 -21.27 9.12
N GLU A 193 19.33 -22.46 8.89
CA GLU A 193 18.61 -22.77 7.65
C GLU A 193 17.32 -21.96 7.56
N TYR A 194 16.56 -21.93 8.66
CA TYR A 194 15.36 -21.10 8.75
C TYR A 194 15.68 -19.60 8.60
N ARG A 195 16.79 -19.12 9.18
CA ARG A 195 17.23 -17.72 9.01
C ARG A 195 17.58 -17.41 7.55
N ALA A 196 18.30 -18.31 6.88
CA ALA A 196 18.63 -18.17 5.46
C ALA A 196 17.36 -18.19 4.59
N TYR A 197 16.44 -19.12 4.84
CA TYR A 197 15.14 -19.19 4.15
C TYR A 197 14.33 -17.90 4.30
N ILE A 198 14.18 -17.38 5.53
CA ILE A 198 13.49 -16.12 5.79
C ILE A 198 14.23 -14.94 5.14
N SER A 199 15.57 -14.90 5.22
CA SER A 199 16.36 -13.86 4.55
C SER A 199 16.07 -13.84 3.05
N ASN A 200 16.15 -15.00 2.39
CA ASN A 200 15.88 -15.13 0.96
C ASN A 200 14.44 -14.73 0.61
N LEU A 201 13.45 -15.20 1.38
CA LEU A 201 12.03 -14.87 1.17
C LEU A 201 11.75 -13.36 1.24
N TYR A 202 12.49 -12.63 2.08
CA TYR A 202 12.35 -11.18 2.26
C TYR A 202 13.51 -10.39 1.63
N THR A 203 14.15 -10.93 0.59
CA THR A 203 15.09 -10.18 -0.27
C THR A 203 14.45 -9.83 -1.62
N GLY A 204 15.05 -8.89 -2.34
CA GLY A 204 14.57 -8.46 -3.67
C GLY A 204 13.10 -8.05 -3.66
N GLU A 205 12.39 -8.30 -4.77
CA GLU A 205 10.98 -7.95 -4.96
C GLU A 205 10.02 -8.64 -3.98
N GLY A 206 10.42 -9.79 -3.39
CA GLY A 206 9.66 -10.47 -2.35
C GLY A 206 9.57 -9.69 -1.04
N ASN A 207 10.50 -8.76 -0.81
CA ASN A 207 10.44 -7.87 0.34
C ASN A 207 9.35 -6.80 0.13
N PRO A 208 8.35 -6.68 1.03
CA PRO A 208 7.35 -5.61 0.95
C PRO A 208 7.93 -4.20 0.96
N MET A 209 9.19 -4.03 1.38
CA MET A 209 9.94 -2.76 1.39
C MET A 209 10.85 -2.54 0.18
N TYR A 210 10.95 -3.49 -0.75
CA TYR A 210 11.82 -3.35 -1.93
C TYR A 210 11.44 -2.14 -2.78
N GLY A 211 12.45 -1.33 -3.10
CA GLY A 211 12.29 -0.09 -3.86
C GLY A 211 11.49 1.02 -3.16
N LYS A 212 11.10 0.84 -1.90
CA LYS A 212 10.39 1.85 -1.09
C LYS A 212 11.39 2.58 -0.19
N PRO A 213 11.17 3.87 0.12
CA PRO A 213 11.96 4.57 1.12
C PRO A 213 11.76 3.93 2.50
N SER A 214 12.70 4.18 3.42
CA SER A 214 12.62 3.64 4.78
C SER A 214 11.32 4.09 5.46
N PRO A 215 10.68 3.26 6.31
CA PRO A 215 9.46 3.66 7.01
C PRO A 215 9.73 4.91 7.85
N LYS A 216 8.81 5.89 7.85
CA LYS A 216 8.90 7.19 8.56
C LYS A 216 9.18 7.11 10.08
N LYS A 217 9.21 5.91 10.67
CA LYS A 217 9.46 5.65 12.11
C LYS A 217 10.64 4.69 12.37
N SER A 218 11.35 4.27 11.34
CA SER A 218 12.57 3.49 11.52
C SER A 218 13.71 4.43 11.97
N GLY A 219 14.47 4.02 12.98
CA GLY A 219 15.61 4.79 13.49
C GLY A 219 15.53 5.25 14.95
N PHE A 220 16.68 5.19 15.61
CA PHE A 220 16.94 5.75 16.94
C PHE A 220 17.50 7.17 16.89
N SER A 221 17.73 7.71 15.69
CA SER A 221 18.28 9.04 15.48
C SER A 221 17.22 10.14 15.64
N ILE A 222 17.65 11.31 16.13
CA ILE A 222 16.79 12.51 16.26
C ILE A 222 16.47 13.05 14.87
N SER A 223 15.18 13.25 14.60
CA SER A 223 14.66 13.68 13.30
C SER A 223 13.65 14.81 13.43
N GLY A 224 13.58 15.65 12.39
CA GLY A 224 12.84 16.90 12.42
C GLY A 224 12.91 17.66 11.09
N ARG A 225 12.64 18.97 11.11
CA ARG A 225 12.80 19.87 9.96
C ARG A 225 13.63 21.10 10.34
N PHE A 226 14.50 21.51 9.44
CA PHE A 226 15.26 22.78 9.47
C PHE A 226 14.97 23.50 8.16
N ASN A 227 14.45 24.74 8.21
CA ASN A 227 14.02 25.50 7.02
C ASN A 227 13.18 24.65 6.03
N ASP A 228 12.13 23.99 6.55
CA ASP A 228 11.24 23.06 5.83
C ASP A 228 11.86 21.77 5.26
N VAL A 229 13.19 21.64 5.29
CA VAL A 229 13.93 20.45 4.88
C VAL A 229 13.90 19.41 6.00
N PHE A 230 13.42 18.21 5.70
CA PHE A 230 13.36 17.11 6.66
C PHE A 230 14.74 16.46 6.83
N PHE A 231 15.18 16.28 8.07
CA PHE A 231 16.39 15.55 8.44
C PHE A 231 16.04 14.29 9.25
N ARG A 232 16.74 13.19 8.97
CA ARG A 232 16.59 11.86 9.61
C ARG A 232 17.58 11.62 10.73
N SER A 233 18.66 12.40 10.81
CA SER A 233 19.71 12.23 11.81
C SER A 233 20.29 13.55 12.33
N SER A 234 21.01 13.48 13.46
CA SER A 234 21.74 14.63 13.99
C SER A 234 22.97 15.01 13.15
N CYS A 235 23.53 14.10 12.35
CA CYS A 235 24.55 14.42 11.35
C CYS A 235 23.98 15.31 10.24
N GLU A 236 22.82 14.93 9.69
CA GLU A 236 22.11 15.73 8.70
C GLU A 236 21.74 17.12 9.23
N LEU A 237 21.25 17.22 10.46
CA LEU A 237 20.99 18.52 11.07
C LEU A 237 22.27 19.37 11.20
N SER A 238 23.38 18.77 11.64
CA SER A 238 24.65 19.48 11.72
C SER A 238 25.12 20.00 10.37
N PHE A 239 24.96 19.19 9.32
CA PHE A 239 25.26 19.58 7.96
C PHE A 239 24.41 20.77 7.50
N LEU A 240 23.09 20.70 7.69
CA LEU A 240 22.17 21.76 7.28
C LEU A 240 22.45 23.09 7.99
N ILE A 241 22.79 23.07 9.28
CA ILE A 241 23.15 24.28 10.04
C ILE A 241 24.44 24.90 9.50
N ASN A 242 25.46 24.09 9.21
CA ASN A 242 26.74 24.58 8.69
C ASN A 242 26.67 25.03 7.23
N ASN A 243 25.62 24.64 6.50
CA ASN A 243 25.41 24.97 5.08
C ASN A 243 24.06 25.67 4.87
N SER A 244 23.65 26.52 5.82
CA SER A 244 22.33 27.15 5.84
C SER A 244 22.10 28.16 4.70
N GLN A 245 23.17 28.61 4.05
CA GLN A 245 23.10 29.54 2.92
C GLN A 245 22.67 28.85 1.61
N THR A 246 22.84 27.53 1.52
CA THR A 246 22.46 26.76 0.33
C THR A 246 21.04 26.25 0.46
N LYS A 247 20.26 26.37 -0.62
CA LYS A 247 18.92 25.78 -0.67
C LYS A 247 18.99 24.28 -0.94
N TRP A 248 18.78 23.49 0.11
CA TRP A 248 18.74 22.03 0.05
C TRP A 248 17.32 21.50 -0.16
N ILE A 249 17.18 20.44 -0.94
CA ILE A 249 15.99 19.59 -0.99
C ILE A 249 16.35 18.16 -0.59
N SER A 250 15.38 17.40 -0.08
CA SER A 250 15.63 16.00 0.25
C SER A 250 15.77 15.14 -1.02
N ALA A 251 16.83 14.34 -1.07
CA ALA A 251 17.06 13.36 -2.12
C ALA A 251 16.44 11.98 -1.80
N GLU A 252 15.64 11.86 -0.72
CA GLU A 252 14.96 10.61 -0.35
C GLU A 252 13.69 10.33 -1.17
N ASN A 253 13.78 10.44 -2.50
CA ASN A 253 12.64 10.25 -3.37
C ASN A 253 13.03 9.55 -4.68
N LYS A 254 12.02 9.11 -5.45
CA LYS A 254 12.24 8.29 -6.65
C LYS A 254 13.08 8.99 -7.74
N GLN A 255 13.14 10.32 -7.76
CA GLN A 255 13.94 11.08 -8.72
C GLN A 255 15.44 10.89 -8.51
N PHE A 256 15.88 10.75 -7.26
CA PHE A 256 17.29 10.58 -6.89
C PHE A 256 17.62 9.12 -6.53
N ARG A 257 16.81 8.18 -7.00
CA ARG A 257 17.04 6.76 -6.74
C ARG A 257 18.27 6.29 -7.52
N ILE A 258 19.26 5.77 -6.80
CA ILE A 258 20.47 5.21 -7.39
C ILE A 258 20.43 3.69 -7.25
N SER A 259 20.47 3.00 -8.38
CA SER A 259 20.59 1.54 -8.43
C SER A 259 22.05 1.13 -8.33
N TYR A 260 22.34 0.06 -7.58
CA TYR A 260 23.67 -0.52 -7.46
C TYR A 260 23.55 -2.04 -7.27
N ILE A 261 24.62 -2.78 -7.53
CA ILE A 261 24.72 -4.21 -7.27
C ILE A 261 25.47 -4.38 -5.95
N ASP A 262 24.90 -5.10 -4.98
CA ASP A 262 25.58 -5.39 -3.71
C ASP A 262 26.64 -6.50 -3.85
N ASN A 263 27.40 -6.76 -2.78
CA ASN A 263 28.44 -7.81 -2.78
C ASN A 263 27.92 -9.23 -3.10
N ASN A 264 26.61 -9.46 -3.05
CA ASN A 264 25.99 -10.75 -3.37
C ASN A 264 25.42 -10.80 -4.79
N GLY A 265 25.70 -9.79 -5.63
CA GLY A 265 25.15 -9.69 -6.98
C GLY A 265 23.67 -9.25 -7.01
N ILE A 266 23.09 -8.83 -5.88
CA ILE A 266 21.68 -8.45 -5.82
C ILE A 266 21.54 -6.98 -6.18
N GLN A 267 20.65 -6.67 -7.12
CA GLN A 267 20.29 -5.29 -7.43
C GLN A 267 19.58 -4.64 -6.24
N ARG A 268 20.11 -3.51 -5.78
CA ARG A 268 19.59 -2.69 -4.70
C ARG A 268 19.35 -1.28 -5.19
N ASN A 269 18.61 -0.53 -4.38
CA ASN A 269 18.42 0.90 -4.57
C ASN A 269 18.81 1.63 -3.28
N TYR A 270 19.45 2.77 -3.39
CA TYR A 270 19.60 3.70 -2.28
C TYR A 270 19.20 5.13 -2.71
N PHE A 271 19.02 5.98 -1.71
CA PHE A 271 18.58 7.35 -1.88
C PHE A 271 19.53 8.25 -1.08
N PRO A 272 20.21 9.21 -1.73
CA PRO A 272 21.05 10.19 -1.05
C PRO A 272 20.26 11.06 -0.07
N ASP A 273 20.99 11.82 0.75
CA ASP A 273 20.36 12.65 1.78
C ASP A 273 19.78 13.94 1.19
N PHE A 274 20.61 14.74 0.50
CA PHE A 274 20.22 16.06 0.01
C PHE A 274 20.72 16.34 -1.41
N PHE A 275 20.04 17.27 -2.09
CA PHE A 275 20.45 17.83 -3.37
C PHE A 275 20.33 19.37 -3.33
N SER A 276 21.32 20.07 -3.89
CA SER A 276 21.29 21.52 -4.09
C SER A 276 20.87 21.82 -5.52
N LEU A 277 19.72 22.49 -5.69
CA LEU A 277 19.21 22.87 -7.02
C LEU A 277 20.06 23.96 -7.69
N GLU A 278 20.65 24.84 -6.88
CA GLU A 278 21.43 25.98 -7.37
C GLU A 278 22.80 25.54 -7.90
N ASN A 279 23.44 24.60 -7.21
CA ASN A 279 24.81 24.20 -7.49
C ASN A 279 24.91 22.82 -8.18
N ASN A 280 23.78 22.13 -8.39
CA ASN A 280 23.73 20.75 -8.90
C ASN A 280 24.60 19.77 -8.08
N ILE A 281 24.57 19.90 -6.76
CA ILE A 281 25.37 19.07 -5.82
C ILE A 281 24.48 18.03 -5.16
N LEU A 282 24.82 16.75 -5.32
CA LEU A 282 24.21 15.62 -4.62
C LEU A 282 25.08 15.23 -3.42
N VAL A 283 24.48 15.15 -2.23
CA VAL A 283 25.21 14.93 -0.97
C VAL A 283 24.74 13.67 -0.27
N GLU A 284 25.71 12.84 0.12
CA GLU A 284 25.54 11.74 1.07
C GLU A 284 26.29 12.08 2.37
N ILE A 285 25.62 11.94 3.52
CA ILE A 285 26.15 12.29 4.84
C ILE A 285 26.41 11.02 5.65
N LYS A 286 27.58 10.99 6.31
CA LYS A 286 27.95 9.94 7.26
C LYS A 286 28.49 10.52 8.56
N PRO A 287 28.37 9.80 9.69
CA PRO A 287 29.10 10.18 10.88
C PRO A 287 30.62 10.11 10.65
N VAL A 288 31.39 10.94 11.35
CA VAL A 288 32.84 10.73 11.45
C VAL A 288 33.15 9.31 11.95
N ASN A 289 34.21 8.69 11.44
CA ASN A 289 34.59 7.30 11.73
C ASN A 289 33.58 6.22 11.28
N TRP A 290 32.71 6.52 10.31
CA TRP A 290 31.77 5.52 9.76
C TRP A 290 32.47 4.27 9.21
N GLU A 291 33.71 4.38 8.73
CA GLU A 291 34.52 3.28 8.20
C GLU A 291 34.74 2.14 9.21
N LYS A 292 34.72 2.46 10.51
CA LYS A 292 34.88 1.47 11.58
C LYS A 292 33.63 0.64 11.84
N ASP A 293 32.49 1.01 11.24
CA ASP A 293 31.22 0.35 11.44
C ASP A 293 30.94 -0.65 10.31
N LEU A 294 31.01 -1.94 10.65
CA LEU A 294 30.78 -3.06 9.73
C LEU A 294 29.41 -3.00 9.03
N ARG A 295 28.43 -2.25 9.56
CA ARG A 295 27.11 -2.05 8.93
C ARG A 295 27.20 -1.24 7.63
N HIS A 296 28.37 -0.71 7.29
CA HIS A 296 28.62 0.13 6.13
C HIS A 296 29.38 -0.57 4.99
N GLU A 297 29.37 -1.91 4.95
CA GLU A 297 30.00 -2.73 3.90
C GLU A 297 29.64 -2.31 2.45
N ASN A 298 28.43 -1.79 2.24
CA ASN A 298 27.93 -1.40 0.91
C ASN A 298 28.17 0.09 0.60
N THR A 299 28.89 0.83 1.44
CA THR A 299 29.02 2.29 1.29
C THR A 299 29.85 2.67 0.08
N GLU A 300 30.96 1.98 -0.19
CA GLU A 300 31.78 2.24 -1.38
C GLU A 300 31.02 1.90 -2.67
N LEU A 301 30.24 0.80 -2.69
CA LEU A 301 29.40 0.46 -3.84
C LEU A 301 28.35 1.55 -4.12
N LYS A 302 27.71 2.07 -3.08
CA LYS A 302 26.78 3.20 -3.20
C LYS A 302 27.48 4.45 -3.72
N ARG A 303 28.64 4.77 -3.16
CA ARG A 303 29.46 5.93 -3.53
C ARG A 303 29.83 5.89 -5.02
N ASN A 304 30.30 4.75 -5.51
CA ASN A 304 30.67 4.56 -6.91
C ASN A 304 29.45 4.70 -7.84
N ALA A 305 28.31 4.11 -7.48
CA ALA A 305 27.08 4.26 -8.25
C ALA A 305 26.56 5.72 -8.27
N ALA A 306 26.77 6.48 -7.19
CA ALA A 306 26.47 7.92 -7.16
C ALA A 306 27.37 8.70 -8.11
N LEU A 307 28.68 8.47 -8.05
CA LEU A 307 29.66 9.14 -8.91
C LEU A 307 29.32 8.93 -10.38
N GLU A 308 28.98 7.69 -10.76
CA GLU A 308 28.58 7.36 -12.13
C GLU A 308 27.31 8.11 -12.55
N LEU A 309 26.27 8.11 -11.71
CA LEU A 309 25.03 8.82 -12.00
C LEU A 309 25.28 10.34 -12.12
N CYS A 310 25.99 10.92 -11.16
CA CYS A 310 26.30 12.34 -11.14
C CYS A 310 27.11 12.77 -12.36
N SER A 311 28.11 11.97 -12.77
CA SER A 311 28.87 12.22 -14.00
C SER A 311 27.99 12.23 -15.25
N LYS A 312 27.01 11.32 -15.34
CA LYS A 312 26.05 11.27 -16.47
C LYS A 312 25.08 12.45 -16.48
N MET A 313 24.70 12.94 -15.31
CA MET A 313 23.72 14.02 -15.16
C MET A 313 24.36 15.43 -15.14
N GLY A 314 25.69 15.53 -15.14
CA GLY A 314 26.40 16.81 -14.98
C GLY A 314 26.26 17.38 -13.56
N TRP A 315 26.16 16.52 -12.56
CA TRP A 315 26.07 16.89 -11.15
C TRP A 315 27.41 16.66 -10.43
N GLU A 316 27.67 17.42 -9.37
CA GLU A 316 28.76 17.14 -8.44
C GLU A 316 28.27 16.18 -7.34
N TYR A 317 29.05 15.16 -7.00
CA TYR A 317 28.75 14.27 -5.87
C TYR A 317 29.68 14.56 -4.70
N LYS A 318 29.11 14.81 -3.51
CA LYS A 318 29.87 15.00 -2.26
C LYS A 318 29.51 13.94 -1.24
N PHE A 319 30.53 13.28 -0.73
CA PHE A 319 30.44 12.37 0.40
C PHE A 319 31.01 13.05 1.64
N VAL A 320 30.15 13.42 2.59
CA VAL A 320 30.52 14.32 3.70
C VAL A 320 30.46 13.59 5.03
N ALA A 321 31.59 13.50 5.71
CA ALA A 321 31.67 13.03 7.08
C ALA A 321 31.39 14.19 8.05
N VAL A 322 30.43 14.01 8.96
CA VAL A 322 29.95 15.04 9.88
C VAL A 322 29.92 14.53 11.31
N VAL A 323 30.30 15.37 12.27
CA VAL A 323 30.18 15.04 13.69
C VAL A 323 28.70 15.12 14.09
N PRO A 324 28.11 14.04 14.65
CA PRO A 324 26.72 14.09 15.08
C PRO A 324 26.52 15.10 16.22
N LEU A 325 25.48 15.93 16.13
CA LEU A 325 25.11 16.80 17.25
C LEU A 325 24.66 15.96 18.46
N PRO A 326 25.19 16.23 19.67
CA PRO A 326 24.69 15.61 20.89
C PRO A 326 23.20 15.94 21.11
N LYS A 327 22.45 14.99 21.68
CA LYS A 327 21.00 15.17 21.94
C LYS A 327 20.67 16.47 22.66
N ARG A 328 21.46 16.84 23.68
CA ARG A 328 21.31 18.11 24.42
C ARG A 328 21.41 19.32 23.49
N LYS A 329 22.36 19.34 22.56
CA LYS A 329 22.53 20.44 21.59
C LYS A 329 21.38 20.51 20.59
N VAL A 330 20.89 19.36 20.11
CA VAL A 330 19.70 19.32 19.24
C VAL A 330 18.47 19.91 19.96
N PHE A 331 18.29 19.58 21.24
CA PHE A 331 17.20 20.13 22.04
C PHE A 331 17.35 21.63 22.33
N GLN A 332 18.57 22.13 22.51
CA GLN A 332 18.82 23.58 22.59
C GLN A 332 18.44 24.30 21.29
N ILE A 333 18.80 23.74 20.12
CA ILE A 333 18.43 24.29 18.80
C ILE A 333 16.91 24.23 18.60
N ARG A 334 16.25 23.17 19.06
CA ARG A 334 14.78 23.10 19.07
C ARG A 334 14.16 24.18 19.95
N ASN A 335 14.73 24.41 21.14
CA ASN A 335 14.25 25.42 22.09
C ASN A 335 14.38 26.85 21.54
N SER A 336 15.38 27.13 20.69
CA SER A 336 15.53 28.43 20.01
C SER A 336 14.57 28.62 18.83
N GLY A 337 13.74 27.63 18.50
CA GLY A 337 12.78 27.70 17.39
C GLY A 337 13.37 27.47 16.00
N LEU A 338 14.67 27.15 15.88
CA LEU A 338 15.33 26.95 14.58
C LEU A 338 14.91 25.64 13.88
N ILE A 339 14.44 24.66 14.63
CA ILE A 339 13.97 23.39 14.10
C ILE A 339 12.60 23.02 14.66
N SER A 340 11.88 22.18 13.92
CA SER A 340 10.76 21.39 14.44
C SER A 340 11.19 19.94 14.57
N LEU A 341 10.69 19.21 15.58
CA LEU A 341 10.96 17.78 15.75
C LEU A 341 9.77 16.94 15.31
N THR A 342 10.01 15.68 14.93
CA THR A 342 8.90 14.72 14.74
C THR A 342 8.21 14.44 16.08
N LYS A 343 6.94 14.02 16.06
CA LYS A 343 6.13 13.76 17.28
C LYS A 343 6.86 12.89 18.33
N LYS A 344 7.59 11.86 17.89
CA LYS A 344 8.40 11.00 18.79
C LYS A 344 9.44 11.81 19.56
N TRP A 345 10.15 12.69 18.87
CA TRP A 345 11.25 13.48 19.45
C TRP A 345 10.75 14.72 20.17
N GLU A 346 9.64 15.30 19.74
CA GLU A 346 8.97 16.38 20.46
C GLU A 346 8.54 15.93 21.86
N ASN A 347 7.94 14.73 21.99
CA ASN A 347 7.60 14.18 23.31
C ASN A 347 8.83 14.02 24.22
N GLN A 348 9.96 13.60 23.65
CA GLN A 348 11.21 13.48 24.41
C GLN A 348 11.81 14.83 24.78
N PHE A 349 11.67 15.84 23.91
CA PHE A 349 12.09 17.21 24.18
C PHE A 349 11.29 17.81 25.35
N GLN A 350 9.95 17.63 25.37
CA GLN A 350 9.12 18.07 26.49
C GLN A 350 9.51 17.38 27.80
N SER A 351 9.80 16.08 27.75
CA SER A 351 10.28 15.33 28.93
C SER A 351 11.65 15.80 29.40
N TRP A 352 12.50 16.29 28.50
CA TRP A 352 13.81 16.85 28.83
C TRP A 352 13.71 18.26 29.41
N LYS A 353 12.76 19.08 28.94
CA LYS A 353 12.53 20.45 29.43
C LYS A 353 12.05 20.49 30.89
N ASN A 354 11.37 19.44 31.34
CA ASN A 354 10.85 19.33 32.70
C ASN A 354 11.88 18.75 33.71
N ARG A 355 13.11 18.49 33.28
CA ARG A 355 14.23 18.06 34.12
C ARG A 355 15.20 19.21 34.28
#